data_AF-A0A9N9W442-F1
#
_entry.id   AF-A0A9N9W442-F1
#
_cell.length_a   1.000
_cell.length_b   1.000
_cell.length_c   1.000
_cell.angle_alpha   90.00
_cell.angle_beta   90.00
_cell.angle_gamma   90.00
#
_symmetry.space_group_name_H-M   'P 1'
#
loop_
_entity.id
_entity.type
_entity.pdbx_description
1 polymer ?
#
loop_
_entity_poly.entity_id
_entity_poly.type
_entity_poly.pdbx_seq_one_letter_code
_entity_poly.pdbx_strand_id
1 'polypeptide(L)'
;MKLLSLLSLISLGAASPIESSPSSPSVGVRIENVGNTTVKATVTSHHDRDLNILKLGSIMDDVGLERVNVFSGDSKVEFQGIRLLIDVDSLEETAFVKLPAGGSLDKTFDVAKFYDLSAGGDFKIQASGYLQYADLGST
;
A
#
# COMPACT_ATOMS: atom_id res chain seq x y z
N MET A 1 -66.62 -26.83 -17.27
CA MET A 1 -65.97 -25.95 -16.27
C MET A 1 -64.48 -26.25 -16.27
N LYS A 2 -63.66 -25.21 -16.39
CA LYS A 2 -62.19 -25.22 -16.30
C LYS A 2 -61.70 -25.89 -15.02
N LEU A 3 -60.53 -26.53 -15.07
CA LEU A 3 -59.44 -26.31 -14.10
C LEU A 3 -58.13 -26.85 -14.70
N LEU A 4 -57.25 -25.92 -15.07
CA LEU A 4 -55.87 -26.16 -15.47
C LEU A 4 -55.06 -26.53 -14.22
N SER A 5 -54.28 -27.61 -14.28
CA SER A 5 -53.29 -27.94 -13.25
C SER A 5 -51.93 -27.38 -13.66
N LEU A 6 -51.46 -26.36 -12.95
CA LEU A 6 -50.15 -25.74 -13.09
C LEU A 6 -49.12 -26.53 -12.26
N LEU A 7 -48.13 -27.16 -12.91
CA LEU A 7 -46.94 -27.71 -12.26
C LEU A 7 -45.92 -26.57 -12.06
N SER A 8 -45.66 -26.17 -10.82
CA SER A 8 -44.58 -25.22 -10.50
C SER A 8 -43.26 -25.97 -10.25
N LEU A 9 -42.24 -25.74 -11.08
CA LEU A 9 -40.87 -26.16 -10.79
C LEU A 9 -40.26 -25.18 -9.77
N ILE A 10 -39.89 -25.67 -8.60
CA ILE A 10 -39.14 -24.91 -7.59
C ILE A 10 -37.66 -25.03 -7.95
N SER A 11 -37.06 -23.93 -8.44
CA SER A 11 -35.61 -23.82 -8.63
C SER A 11 -34.93 -23.63 -7.27
N LEU A 12 -34.12 -24.61 -6.84
CA LEU A 12 -33.22 -24.43 -5.71
C LEU A 12 -32.01 -23.63 -6.21
N GLY A 13 -31.92 -22.35 -5.82
CA GLY A 13 -30.70 -21.57 -5.99
C GLY A 13 -29.61 -22.08 -5.04
N ALA A 14 -28.52 -22.61 -5.60
CA ALA A 14 -27.31 -22.90 -4.82
C ALA A 14 -26.68 -21.56 -4.40
N ALA A 15 -26.69 -21.25 -3.11
CA ALA A 15 -25.92 -20.15 -2.57
C ALA A 15 -24.44 -20.58 -2.53
N SER A 16 -23.61 -19.98 -3.39
CA SER A 16 -22.16 -20.09 -3.23
C SER A 16 -21.78 -19.42 -1.90
N PRO A 17 -20.85 -19.99 -1.10
CA PRO A 17 -20.22 -19.23 -0.04
C PRO A 17 -19.58 -17.98 -0.66
N ILE A 18 -19.83 -16.83 -0.04
CA ILE A 18 -19.08 -15.60 -0.29
C ILE A 18 -17.64 -15.94 0.06
N GLU A 19 -16.78 -16.02 -0.96
CA GLU A 19 -15.34 -15.93 -0.74
C GLU A 19 -15.10 -14.58 -0.06
N SER A 20 -14.68 -14.62 1.20
CA SER A 20 -14.21 -13.43 1.90
C SER A 20 -13.00 -12.92 1.12
N SER A 21 -13.20 -11.90 0.28
CA SER A 21 -12.09 -11.09 -0.24
C SER A 21 -11.17 -10.76 0.93
N PRO A 22 -9.83 -10.82 0.75
CA PRO A 22 -8.93 -10.31 1.77
C PRO A 22 -9.39 -8.90 2.12
N SER A 23 -9.65 -8.66 3.41
CA SER A 23 -10.12 -7.35 3.90
C SER A 23 -9.22 -6.28 3.29
N SER A 24 -9.78 -5.35 2.51
CA SER A 24 -9.01 -4.26 1.92
C SER A 24 -8.16 -3.60 3.02
N PRO A 25 -6.88 -3.34 2.78
CA PRO A 25 -6.01 -2.77 3.80
C PRO A 25 -6.58 -1.41 4.24
N SER A 26 -6.61 -1.19 5.56
CA SER A 26 -7.17 0.02 6.16
C SER A 26 -6.44 1.30 5.72
N VAL A 27 -5.16 1.16 5.39
CA VAL A 27 -4.35 2.15 4.65
C VAL A 27 -3.80 1.49 3.40
N GLY A 28 -4.13 2.03 2.22
CA GLY A 28 -3.66 1.54 0.93
C GLY A 28 -2.42 2.29 0.44
N VAL A 29 -1.56 1.61 -0.33
CA VAL A 29 -0.42 2.21 -1.01
C VAL A 29 -0.46 1.86 -2.49
N ARG A 30 -0.31 2.86 -3.35
CA ARG A 30 -0.28 2.71 -4.79
C ARG A 30 0.97 3.35 -5.36
N ILE A 31 1.65 2.65 -6.26
CA ILE A 31 2.87 3.13 -6.91
C ILE A 31 2.56 3.43 -8.37
N GLU A 32 2.97 4.61 -8.83
CA GLU A 32 2.91 5.04 -10.22
C GLU A 32 4.31 5.41 -10.72
N ASN A 33 4.64 5.03 -11.94
CA ASN A 33 5.78 5.60 -12.64
C ASN A 33 5.43 7.02 -13.11
N VAL A 34 6.28 8.00 -12.81
CA VAL A 34 6.08 9.42 -13.17
C VAL A 34 7.31 10.04 -13.86
N GLY A 35 8.26 9.20 -14.26
CA GLY A 35 9.51 9.58 -14.91
C GLY A 35 10.33 8.33 -15.21
N ASN A 36 11.55 8.49 -15.72
CA ASN A 36 12.38 7.32 -16.12
C ASN A 36 12.56 6.33 -14.95
N THR A 37 13.10 6.81 -13.83
CA THR A 37 13.32 6.05 -12.60
C THR A 37 12.60 6.66 -11.40
N THR A 38 11.79 7.69 -11.66
CA THR A 38 11.01 8.40 -10.65
C THR A 38 9.65 7.74 -10.50
N VAL A 39 9.28 7.43 -9.26
CA VAL A 39 7.97 6.89 -8.90
C VAL A 39 7.28 7.81 -7.91
N LYS A 40 5.95 7.79 -7.95
CA LYS A 40 5.08 8.42 -6.97
C LYS A 40 4.34 7.34 -6.19
N ALA A 41 4.48 7.36 -4.88
CA ALA A 41 3.66 6.59 -3.97
C ALA A 41 2.49 7.45 -3.48
N THR A 42 1.27 6.93 -3.59
CA THR A 42 0.07 7.52 -2.99
C THR A 42 -0.40 6.62 -1.85
N VAL A 43 -0.39 7.16 -0.63
CA VAL A 43 -0.90 6.51 0.58
C VAL A 43 -2.31 7.01 0.85
N THR A 44 -3.29 6.12 0.97
CA THR A 44 -4.72 6.45 1.10
C THR A 44 -5.31 5.87 2.37
N SER A 45 -6.03 6.68 3.15
CA SER A 45 -6.79 6.21 4.31
C SER A 45 -8.17 5.73 3.89
N HIS A 46 -8.58 4.57 4.39
CA HIS A 46 -9.97 4.10 4.32
C HIS A 46 -10.73 4.28 5.65
N HIS A 47 -10.17 5.07 6.56
CA HIS A 47 -10.82 5.42 7.82
C HIS A 47 -11.64 6.71 7.69
N ASP A 48 -12.64 6.86 8.57
CA ASP A 48 -13.50 8.05 8.73
C ASP A 48 -12.93 9.11 9.69
N ARG A 49 -11.65 8.95 10.08
CA ARG A 49 -10.93 9.78 11.03
C ARG A 49 -9.51 10.05 10.55
N ASP A 50 -8.95 11.16 11.02
CA ASP A 50 -7.56 11.50 10.75
C ASP A 50 -6.61 10.53 11.47
N LEU A 51 -5.54 10.15 10.79
CA LEU A 51 -4.49 9.27 11.31
C LEU A 51 -3.17 10.02 11.43
N ASN A 52 -2.36 9.61 12.40
CA ASN A 52 -0.97 10.01 12.52
C ASN A 52 -0.08 8.88 11.97
N ILE A 53 0.41 9.01 10.74
CA ILE A 53 1.23 7.98 10.09
C ILE A 53 2.68 8.13 10.53
N LEU A 54 3.30 7.04 10.98
CA LEU A 54 4.76 7.00 11.20
C LEU A 54 5.47 7.09 9.84
N LYS A 55 6.04 8.26 9.52
CA LYS A 55 6.77 8.46 8.27
C LYS A 55 8.22 7.98 8.37
N LEU A 56 8.84 8.07 9.54
CA LEU A 56 10.21 7.60 9.75
C LEU A 56 10.30 6.09 9.47
N GLY A 57 11.24 5.67 8.64
CA GLY A 57 11.42 4.28 8.23
C GLY A 57 10.45 3.77 7.18
N SER A 58 9.46 4.57 6.76
CA SER A 58 8.40 4.11 5.88
C SER A 58 8.51 4.68 4.46
N ILE A 59 7.55 4.33 3.59
CA ILE A 59 7.50 4.87 2.23
C ILE A 59 7.38 6.40 2.20
N MET A 60 6.89 6.99 3.30
CA MET A 60 6.71 8.43 3.49
C MET A 60 7.97 9.13 4.02
N ASP A 61 9.03 8.40 4.37
CA ASP A 61 10.26 8.97 4.93
C ASP A 61 10.90 9.98 3.96
N ASP A 62 11.54 11.00 4.51
CA ASP A 62 12.34 12.00 3.81
C ASP A 62 13.77 11.49 3.51
N VAL A 63 14.25 10.48 4.25
CA VAL A 63 15.60 9.92 4.15
C VAL A 63 15.68 8.79 3.12
N GLY A 64 16.83 8.61 2.47
CA GLY A 64 17.07 7.58 1.46
C GLY A 64 17.06 6.12 1.94
N LEU A 65 15.88 5.58 2.28
CA LEU A 65 15.70 4.19 2.75
C LEU A 65 15.09 3.27 1.69
N GLU A 66 15.09 1.96 1.97
CA GLU A 66 14.43 0.95 1.15
C GLU A 66 12.90 1.12 1.25
N ARG A 67 12.31 1.79 0.26
CA ARG A 67 10.87 2.09 0.23
C ARG A 67 10.04 1.07 -0.54
N VAL A 68 10.67 0.41 -1.50
CA VAL A 68 10.05 -0.49 -2.48
C VAL A 68 11.03 -1.58 -2.80
N ASN A 69 10.53 -2.74 -3.23
CA ASN A 69 11.34 -3.77 -3.86
C ASN A 69 11.40 -3.52 -5.37
N VAL A 70 12.58 -3.72 -5.95
CA VAL A 70 12.79 -3.66 -7.40
C VAL A 70 13.18 -5.03 -7.91
N PHE A 71 12.62 -5.44 -9.04
CA PHE A 71 12.92 -6.72 -9.69
C PHE A 71 13.24 -6.52 -11.16
N SER A 72 14.21 -7.29 -11.67
CA SER A 72 14.46 -7.49 -13.10
C SER A 72 14.05 -8.92 -13.45
N GLY A 73 12.96 -9.05 -14.22
CA GLY A 73 12.24 -10.32 -14.34
C GLY A 73 11.79 -10.83 -12.96
N ASP A 74 12.26 -12.02 -12.58
CA ASP A 74 11.97 -12.66 -11.29
C ASP A 74 13.05 -12.43 -10.23
N SER A 75 14.17 -11.78 -10.59
CA SER A 75 15.28 -11.54 -9.67
C SER A 75 15.11 -10.21 -8.94
N LYS A 76 15.18 -10.23 -7.60
CA LYS A 76 15.21 -8.99 -6.80
C LYS A 76 16.54 -8.27 -7.04
N VAL A 77 16.48 -7.00 -7.38
CA VAL A 77 17.64 -6.11 -7.47
C VAL A 77 18.04 -5.71 -6.05
N GLU A 78 19.33 -5.81 -5.74
CA GLU A 78 19.82 -5.51 -4.40
C GLU A 78 19.69 -4.01 -4.08
N PHE A 79 19.19 -3.71 -2.89
CA PHE A 79 19.13 -2.35 -2.38
C PHE A 79 20.51 -1.92 -1.85
N GLN A 80 21.02 -0.80 -2.34
CA GLN A 80 22.38 -0.30 -2.06
C GLN A 80 22.41 0.85 -1.03
N GLY A 81 21.27 1.20 -0.42
CA GLY A 81 21.20 2.23 0.60
C GLY A 81 21.39 1.69 2.02
N ILE A 82 20.95 2.48 3.00
CA ILE A 82 20.98 2.12 4.43
C ILE A 82 19.63 1.58 4.89
N ARG A 83 19.67 0.61 5.82
CA ARG A 83 18.49 0.12 6.56
C ARG A 83 18.58 0.64 7.99
N LEU A 84 17.51 1.25 8.49
CA LEU A 84 17.47 1.78 9.85
C LEU A 84 16.70 0.82 10.77
N LEU A 85 17.21 0.64 11.99
CA LEU A 85 16.39 0.19 13.12
C LEU A 85 15.95 1.43 13.88
N ILE A 86 14.64 1.56 14.05
CA ILE A 86 14.02 2.70 14.72
C ILE A 86 13.56 2.25 16.09
N ASP A 87 13.95 2.99 17.11
CA ASP A 87 13.34 2.89 18.43
C ASP A 87 11.97 3.57 18.39
N VAL A 88 10.91 2.77 18.40
CA VAL A 88 9.53 3.25 18.30
C VAL A 88 8.98 3.76 19.63
N ASP A 89 9.68 3.52 20.75
CA ASP A 89 9.25 3.94 22.08
C ASP A 89 9.66 5.40 22.39
N SER A 90 10.53 6.00 21.58
CA SER A 90 11.07 7.35 21.77
C SER A 90 11.01 8.20 20.50
N LEU A 91 9.82 8.29 19.89
CA LEU A 91 9.59 9.06 18.66
C LEU A 91 9.15 10.49 18.96
N GLU A 92 9.81 11.45 18.30
CA GLU A 92 9.40 12.86 18.28
C GLU A 92 8.17 13.06 17.38
N GLU A 93 7.38 14.12 17.61
CA GLU A 93 6.20 14.43 16.78
C GLU A 93 6.54 14.57 15.29
N THR A 94 7.77 15.02 14.99
CA THR A 94 8.29 15.16 13.62
C THR A 94 8.49 13.83 12.88
N ALA A 95 8.46 12.69 13.58
CA ALA A 95 8.50 11.35 12.99
C ALA A 95 7.17 10.96 12.32
N PHE A 96 6.11 11.74 12.55
CA PHE A 96 4.78 11.44 12.04
C PHE A 96 4.30 12.46 11.00
N VAL A 97 3.27 12.06 10.25
CA VAL A 97 2.56 12.93 9.30
C VAL A 97 1.07 12.65 9.37
N LYS A 98 0.27 13.71 9.38
CA LYS A 98 -1.19 13.62 9.35
C LYS A 98 -1.68 13.08 8.01
N LEU A 99 -2.41 11.98 8.03
CA LEU A 99 -3.21 11.47 6.91
C LEU A 99 -4.69 11.77 7.18
N PRO A 100 -5.34 12.64 6.40
CA PRO A 100 -6.74 12.97 6.63
C PRO A 100 -7.69 11.78 6.47
N ALA A 101 -8.83 11.82 7.16
CA ALA A 101 -9.95 10.89 6.97
C ALA A 101 -10.33 10.77 5.49
N GLY A 102 -10.38 9.54 4.96
CA GLY A 102 -10.63 9.27 3.53
C GLY A 102 -9.63 9.91 2.56
N GLY A 103 -8.57 10.54 3.06
CA GLY A 103 -7.65 11.37 2.31
C GLY A 103 -6.45 10.59 1.79
N SER A 104 -5.50 11.31 1.19
CA SER A 104 -4.28 10.71 0.67
C SER A 104 -3.07 11.63 0.82
N LEU A 105 -1.89 11.02 0.85
CA LEU A 105 -0.58 11.68 0.83
C LEU A 105 0.24 11.12 -0.33
N ASP A 106 0.96 12.00 -1.01
CA ASP A 106 1.85 11.63 -2.10
C ASP A 106 3.32 11.76 -1.68
N LYS A 107 4.15 10.82 -2.14
CA LYS A 107 5.60 10.85 -2.00
C LYS A 107 6.27 10.46 -3.31
N THR A 108 7.05 11.38 -3.87
CA THR A 108 7.84 11.13 -5.07
C THR A 108 9.29 10.83 -4.70
N PHE A 109 9.86 9.78 -5.28
CA PHE A 109 11.27 9.41 -5.11
C PHE A 109 11.83 8.73 -6.35
N ASP A 110 13.15 8.81 -6.48
CA ASP A 110 13.90 8.18 -7.58
C ASP A 110 14.51 6.87 -7.09
N VAL A 111 14.09 5.75 -7.69
CA VAL A 111 14.58 4.41 -7.31
C VAL A 111 16.03 4.19 -7.73
N ALA A 112 16.51 4.86 -8.79
CA ALA A 112 17.89 4.69 -9.26
C ALA A 112 18.94 5.25 -8.30
N LYS A 113 18.52 5.99 -7.25
CA LYS A 113 19.41 6.44 -6.18
C LYS A 113 19.93 5.31 -5.30
N PHE A 114 19.20 4.19 -5.21
CA PHE A 114 19.51 3.10 -4.29
C PHE A 114 19.47 1.71 -4.94
N TYR A 115 19.22 1.64 -6.24
CA TYR A 115 19.20 0.41 -7.00
C TYR A 115 20.03 0.59 -8.27
N ASP A 116 20.88 -0.39 -8.59
CA ASP A 116 21.59 -0.41 -9.87
C ASP A 116 20.64 -0.87 -10.99
N LEU A 117 20.23 0.09 -11.82
CA LEU A 117 19.35 -0.13 -12.97
C LEU A 117 20.12 -0.07 -14.30
N SER A 118 21.46 -0.09 -14.27
CA SER A 118 22.31 0.09 -15.44
C SER A 118 22.19 -1.04 -16.47
N ALA A 119 21.70 -2.21 -16.06
CA ALA A 119 21.38 -3.31 -16.97
C ALA A 119 20.29 -2.94 -18.00
N GLY A 120 19.47 -1.92 -17.71
CA GLY A 120 18.37 -1.48 -18.56
C GLY A 120 17.24 -2.51 -18.66
N GLY A 121 16.28 -2.23 -19.53
CA GLY A 121 15.10 -3.07 -19.72
C GLY A 121 13.98 -2.81 -18.69
N ASP A 122 13.05 -3.77 -18.62
CA ASP A 122 11.87 -3.65 -17.76
C ASP A 122 12.18 -4.02 -16.31
N PHE A 123 11.78 -3.14 -15.40
CA PHE A 123 11.84 -3.37 -13.96
C PHE A 123 10.45 -3.35 -13.35
N LYS A 124 10.19 -4.27 -12.43
CA LYS A 124 8.98 -4.29 -11.62
C LYS A 124 9.26 -3.64 -10.27
N ILE A 125 8.48 -2.63 -9.92
CA ILE A 125 8.55 -1.94 -8.65
C ILE A 125 7.34 -2.33 -7.80
N GLN A 126 7.58 -2.77 -6.57
CA GLN A 126 6.53 -3.21 -5.66
C GLN A 126 6.70 -2.55 -4.30
N ALA A 127 5.65 -1.91 -3.80
CA ALA A 127 5.54 -1.57 -2.39
C ALA A 127 5.06 -2.81 -1.62
N SER A 128 5.80 -3.21 -0.59
CA SER A 128 5.39 -4.25 0.34
C SER A 128 5.81 -3.85 1.75
N GLY A 129 4.95 -4.04 2.73
CA GLY A 129 5.25 -3.74 4.12
C GLY A 129 4.00 -3.29 4.87
N TYR A 130 4.23 -2.74 6.06
CA TYR A 130 3.18 -2.21 6.92
C TYR A 130 3.45 -0.74 7.17
N LEU A 131 2.39 0.07 7.14
CA LEU A 131 2.44 1.45 7.62
C LEU A 131 1.88 1.47 9.04
N GLN A 132 2.74 1.85 9.99
CA GLN A 132 2.31 2.09 11.36
C GLN A 132 1.58 3.42 11.43
N TYR A 133 0.50 3.45 12.20
CA TYR A 133 -0.27 4.65 12.43
C TYR A 133 -0.88 4.65 13.84
N ALA A 134 -1.11 5.86 14.35
CA ALA A 134 -1.82 6.10 15.58
C ALA A 134 -2.99 7.06 15.34
N ASP A 135 -3.77 7.27 16.39
CA ASP A 135 -4.78 8.32 16.42
C ASP A 135 -4.11 9.69 16.35
N LEU A 136 -4.78 10.68 15.74
CA LEU A 136 -4.24 12.04 15.70
C LEU A 136 -3.98 12.56 17.13
N GLY A 137 -2.75 13.00 17.39
CA GLY A 137 -2.31 13.47 18.71
C GLY A 137 -1.80 12.36 19.65
N SER A 138 -1.68 11.12 19.16
CA SER A 138 -1.00 10.02 19.85
C SER A 138 0.24 9.57 19.07
N THR A 139 1.15 8.92 19.77
CA THR A 139 2.32 8.20 19.23
C THR A 139 2.18 6.70 19.47
#